data_AF-A0A7G3B2Z1-F1
#
_entry.id   AF-A0A7G3B2Z1-F1
#
_cell.length_a   1.000
_cell.length_b   1.000
_cell.length_c   1.000
_cell.angle_alpha   90.00
_cell.angle_beta   90.00
_cell.angle_gamma   90.00
#
_symmetry.space_group_name_H-M   'P 1'
#
loop_
_entity.id
_entity.type
_entity.pdbx_description
1 polymer ?
#
loop_
_entity_poly.entity_id
_entity_poly.type
_entity_poly.pdbx_seq_one_letter_code
_entity_poly.pdbx_strand_id
1 'polypeptide(L)'
;MLILCGLMNSGLSIYLVARVGRSHYLDTGIISGFSAVALGFLGFRSRQCEWLPNRNYTSGYILVTVFSLLNCCGLLVLLALHPIPGTPIHDITTGVVLGLSSLTLLLISLGAISSRWCRSPPPDNRVDYVH
;
A
#
# COMPACT_ATOMS: atom_id res chain seq x y z
N MET A 1 7.80 8.20 -0.28
CA MET A 1 7.99 6.81 0.16
C MET A 1 6.92 5.90 -0.40
N LEU A 2 5.63 6.05 -0.05
CA LEU A 2 4.57 5.19 -0.61
C LEU A 2 4.51 5.19 -2.15
N ILE A 3 4.62 6.35 -2.80
CA ILE A 3 4.66 6.45 -4.28
C ILE A 3 5.82 5.63 -4.86
N LEU A 4 7.03 5.78 -4.31
CA LEU A 4 8.21 5.04 -4.76
C LEU A 4 8.05 3.53 -4.55
N CYS A 5 7.57 3.10 -3.38
CA CYS A 5 7.31 1.69 -3.11
C CYS A 5 6.21 1.12 -4.02
N GLY A 6 5.15 1.88 -4.32
CA GLY A 6 4.10 1.46 -5.25
C GLY A 6 4.60 1.31 -6.68
N LEU A 7 5.46 2.22 -7.14
CA LEU A 7 6.13 2.13 -8.44
C LEU A 7 7.09 0.93 -8.49
N MET A 8 7.88 0.70 -7.44
CA MET A 8 8.76 -0.48 -7.36
C MET A 8 7.96 -1.78 -7.33
N ASN A 9 6.89 -1.88 -6.55
CA ASN A 9 6.05 -3.08 -6.50
C ASN A 9 5.41 -3.40 -7.85
N SER A 10 4.79 -2.40 -8.49
CA SER A 10 4.19 -2.57 -9.81
C SER A 10 5.25 -2.88 -10.88
N GLY A 11 6.37 -2.16 -10.87
CA GLY A 11 7.49 -2.37 -11.79
C GLY A 11 8.12 -3.75 -11.67
N LEU A 12 8.46 -4.21 -10.46
CA LEU A 12 8.98 -5.55 -10.23
C LEU A 12 7.96 -6.63 -10.61
N SER A 13 6.69 -6.41 -10.29
CA SER A 13 5.64 -7.38 -10.61
C SER A 13 5.44 -7.51 -12.12
N ILE A 14 5.42 -6.40 -12.86
CA ILE A 14 5.37 -6.40 -14.34
C ILE A 14 6.63 -7.07 -14.92
N TYR A 15 7.80 -6.77 -14.37
CA TYR A 15 9.05 -7.39 -14.81
C TYR A 15 9.04 -8.92 -14.61
N LEU A 16 8.59 -9.39 -13.44
CA LEU A 16 8.46 -10.82 -13.16
C LEU A 16 7.40 -11.48 -14.05
N VAL A 17 6.28 -10.80 -14.35
CA VAL A 17 5.29 -11.30 -15.33
C VAL A 17 5.93 -11.48 -16.70
N ALA A 18 6.76 -10.52 -17.14
CA ALA A 18 7.42 -10.59 -18.43
C ALA A 18 8.48 -11.71 -18.52
N ARG A 19 9.11 -12.10 -17.39
CA ARG A 19 10.21 -13.08 -17.36
C ARG A 19 9.76 -14.51 -17.01
N VAL A 20 8.90 -14.64 -16.00
CA VAL A 20 8.49 -15.93 -15.42
C VAL A 20 7.12 -16.35 -15.96
N GLY A 21 6.36 -15.41 -16.50
CA GLY A 21 4.99 -15.63 -16.94
C GLY A 21 3.97 -15.09 -15.95
N ARG A 22 2.70 -15.13 -16.36
CA ARG A 22 1.60 -14.54 -15.61
C ARG A 22 1.17 -15.45 -14.45
N SER A 23 0.96 -14.85 -13.28
CA SER A 23 0.48 -15.53 -12.09
C SER A 23 -0.41 -14.61 -11.25
N HIS A 24 -1.31 -15.20 -10.44
CA HIS A 24 -2.26 -14.42 -9.65
C HIS A 24 -1.60 -13.49 -8.62
N TYR A 25 -0.51 -13.93 -7.97
CA TYR A 25 0.18 -13.10 -6.99
C TYR A 25 0.80 -11.85 -7.62
N LEU A 26 1.33 -11.96 -8.85
CA LEU A 26 1.87 -10.83 -9.59
C LEU A 26 0.78 -9.86 -10.04
N ASP A 27 -0.34 -10.36 -10.55
CA ASP A 27 -1.48 -9.52 -10.95
C ASP A 27 -2.00 -8.70 -9.75
N THR A 28 -2.14 -9.31 -8.57
CA THR A 28 -2.52 -8.59 -7.35
C THR A 28 -1.43 -7.62 -6.87
N GLY A 29 -0.15 -7.95 -7.07
CA GLY A 29 0.98 -7.06 -6.80
C GLY A 29 0.95 -5.80 -7.65
N ILE A 30 0.59 -5.91 -8.93
CA ILE A 30 0.44 -4.77 -9.84
C ILE A 30 -0.70 -3.87 -9.38
N ILE A 31 -1.89 -4.44 -9.12
CA ILE A 31 -3.08 -3.68 -8.71
C ILE A 31 -2.83 -2.97 -7.38
N SER A 32 -2.25 -3.68 -6.40
CA SER A 32 -1.89 -3.08 -5.10
C SER A 32 -0.84 -1.97 -5.25
N GLY A 33 0.18 -2.16 -6.09
CA GLY A 33 1.19 -1.15 -6.42
C GLY A 33 0.59 0.13 -7.00
N PHE A 34 -0.28 0.01 -8.02
CA PHE A 34 -0.97 1.17 -8.60
C PHE A 34 -1.89 1.87 -7.59
N SER A 35 -2.62 1.11 -6.77
CA SER A 35 -3.47 1.69 -5.73
C SER A 35 -2.67 2.46 -4.67
N ALA A 36 -1.48 1.98 -4.31
CA ALA A 36 -0.57 2.66 -3.38
C ALA A 36 0.00 3.95 -3.99
N VAL A 37 0.31 3.96 -5.29
CA VAL A 37 0.71 5.18 -6.01
C VAL A 37 -0.42 6.21 -6.00
N ALA A 38 -1.64 5.79 -6.35
CA ALA A 38 -2.81 6.67 -6.35
C ALA A 38 -3.06 7.27 -4.96
N LEU A 39 -3.02 6.46 -3.89
CA LEU A 39 -3.13 6.94 -2.51
C LEU A 39 -1.97 7.88 -2.14
N GLY A 40 -0.76 7.59 -2.61
CA GLY A 40 0.41 8.45 -2.41
C GLY A 40 0.25 9.84 -3.01
N PHE A 41 -0.29 9.95 -4.23
CA PHE A 41 -0.62 11.24 -4.86
C PHE A 41 -1.72 11.99 -4.11
N LEU A 42 -2.78 11.29 -3.71
CA LEU A 42 -3.86 11.88 -2.90
C LEU A 42 -3.35 12.41 -1.56
N GLY A 43 -2.47 11.65 -0.90
CA GLY A 43 -1.82 12.06 0.35
C GLY A 43 -0.86 13.25 0.17
N PHE A 44 -0.15 13.32 -0.95
CA PHE A 44 0.73 14.47 -1.27
C PHE A 44 -0.09 15.76 -1.46
N ARG A 45 -1.22 15.67 -2.18
CA ARG A 45 -2.12 16.81 -2.41
C ARG A 45 -2.83 17.27 -1.13
N SER A 46 -3.23 16.33 -0.25
CA SER A 46 -3.84 16.66 1.05
C SER A 46 -2.88 17.44 1.96
N ARG A 47 -1.60 17.07 2.01
CA ARG A 47 -0.57 17.76 2.83
C ARG A 47 -0.28 19.20 2.40
N GLN A 48 -0.53 19.56 1.15
CA GLN A 48 -0.33 20.93 0.67
C GLN A 48 -1.49 21.87 1.06
N CYS A 49 -2.68 21.32 1.38
CA CYS A 49 -3.88 22.10 1.66
C CYS A 49 -4.31 22.10 3.13
N GLU A 50 -3.90 21.13 3.96
CA GLU A 50 -4.18 21.12 5.40
C GLU A 50 -2.89 21.05 6.21
N TRP A 51 -2.61 22.12 6.95
CA TRP A 51 -1.33 22.36 7.65
C TRP A 51 -1.11 21.50 8.91
N LEU A 52 -2.09 20.70 9.35
CA LEU A 52 -1.90 19.68 10.37
C LEU A 52 -2.76 18.44 10.09
N PRO A 53 -2.15 17.25 9.91
CA PRO A 53 -2.89 16.04 9.63
C PRO A 53 -3.60 15.55 10.90
N ASN A 54 -4.88 15.21 10.77
CA ASN A 54 -5.56 14.44 11.81
C ASN A 54 -4.76 13.14 12.07
N ARG A 55 -4.36 12.94 13.33
CA ARG A 55 -3.32 11.96 13.76
C ARG A 55 -3.64 10.52 13.32
N ASN A 56 -4.92 10.16 13.24
CA ASN A 56 -5.37 8.85 12.76
C ASN A 56 -5.06 8.61 11.27
N TYR A 57 -5.15 9.64 10.42
CA TYR A 57 -4.85 9.50 8.99
C TYR A 57 -3.35 9.28 8.73
N THR A 58 -2.50 9.83 9.60
CA THR A 58 -1.04 9.65 9.50
C THR A 58 -0.62 8.22 9.84
N SER A 59 -1.26 7.60 10.84
CA SER A 59 -0.98 6.22 11.25
C SER A 59 -1.29 5.21 10.14
N GLY A 60 -2.46 5.32 9.51
CA GLY A 60 -2.85 4.44 8.39
C GLY A 60 -1.90 4.55 7.20
N TYR A 61 -1.49 5.77 6.84
CA TYR A 61 -0.54 5.99 5.74
C TYR A 61 0.84 5.36 6.01
N ILE A 62 1.33 5.46 7.25
CA ILE A 62 2.60 4.82 7.66
C ILE A 62 2.46 3.30 7.55
N LEU A 63 1.37 2.73 8.06
CA LEU A 63 1.14 1.29 8.07
C LEU A 63 1.08 0.70 6.64
N VAL A 64 0.33 1.35 5.74
CA VAL A 64 0.30 0.98 4.31
C VAL A 64 1.68 1.09 3.66
N THR A 65 2.47 2.10 4.04
CA THR A 65 3.85 2.26 3.54
C THR A 65 4.75 1.10 3.98
N VAL A 66 4.66 0.67 5.25
CA VAL A 66 5.45 -0.46 5.77
C VAL A 66 5.10 -1.76 5.05
N PHE A 67 3.80 -2.05 4.88
CA PHE A 67 3.38 -3.26 4.15
C PHE A 67 3.79 -3.23 2.68
N SER A 68 3.70 -2.07 2.01
CA SER A 68 4.20 -1.92 0.65
C SER A 68 5.71 -2.17 0.55
N LEU A 69 6.49 -1.78 1.57
CA LEU A 69 7.94 -1.95 1.61
C LEU A 69 8.34 -3.40 1.88
N LEU A 70 7.62 -4.09 2.78
CA LEU A 70 7.76 -5.53 2.99
C LEU A 70 7.42 -6.33 1.73
N ASN A 71 6.36 -5.94 1.01
CA ASN A 71 5.98 -6.58 -0.24
C ASN A 71 7.08 -6.41 -1.32
N CYS A 72 7.68 -5.22 -1.39
CA CYS A 72 8.80 -4.96 -2.28
C CYS A 72 10.02 -5.83 -1.93
N CYS A 73 10.29 -6.04 -0.64
CA CYS A 73 11.34 -6.94 -0.19
C CYS A 73 11.06 -8.39 -0.65
N GLY A 74 9.83 -8.87 -0.51
CA GLY A 74 9.43 -10.20 -1.00
C GLY A 74 9.64 -10.36 -2.51
N LEU A 75 9.26 -9.35 -3.31
CA LEU A 75 9.50 -9.34 -4.75
C LEU A 75 10.99 -9.28 -5.11
N LEU A 76 11.80 -8.55 -4.35
CA LEU A 76 13.26 -8.52 -4.53
C LEU A 76 13.91 -9.86 -4.19
N VAL A 77 13.43 -10.56 -3.16
CA VAL A 77 13.90 -11.91 -2.83
C VAL A 77 13.59 -12.89 -3.97
N LEU A 78 12.37 -12.84 -4.52
CA LEU A 78 12.00 -13.64 -5.70
C LEU A 78 12.90 -13.33 -6.90
N LEU A 79 13.21 -12.05 -7.11
CA LEU A 79 14.10 -11.60 -8.18
C LEU A 79 15.56 -12.00 -7.95
N ALA A 80 16.06 -11.99 -6.72
CA ALA A 80 17.46 -12.29 -6.43
C ALA A 80 17.75 -13.79 -6.39
N LEU A 81 16.84 -14.59 -5.82
CA LEU A 81 17.05 -16.02 -5.61
C LEU A 81 16.59 -16.88 -6.78
N HIS A 82 15.77 -16.35 -7.69
CA HIS A 82 15.18 -17.10 -8.81
C HIS A 82 14.72 -18.52 -8.41
N PRO A 83 13.92 -18.68 -7.33
CA PRO A 83 13.63 -19.99 -6.80
C PRO A 83 12.76 -20.78 -7.80
N ILE A 84 13.09 -22.06 -7.97
CA ILE A 84 12.38 -22.96 -8.88
C ILE A 84 10.95 -23.14 -8.34
N PRO A 85 9.91 -23.05 -9.19
CA PRO A 85 8.53 -23.28 -8.77
C PRO A 85 8.36 -24.67 -8.15
N GLY A 86 7.68 -24.75 -7.01
CA GLY A 86 7.52 -25.98 -6.21
C GLY A 86 8.58 -26.16 -5.11
N THR A 87 9.54 -25.24 -5.00
CA THR A 87 10.41 -25.18 -3.80
C THR A 87 9.65 -24.53 -2.63
N PRO A 88 9.87 -24.97 -1.38
CA PRO A 88 9.22 -24.38 -0.21
C PRO A 88 9.43 -22.86 -0.09
N ILE A 89 10.61 -22.39 -0.49
CA ILE A 89 10.97 -20.97 -0.48
C ILE A 89 10.12 -20.19 -1.48
N HIS A 90 9.92 -20.71 -2.69
CA HIS A 90 9.06 -20.07 -3.69
C HIS A 90 7.61 -19.97 -3.19
N ASP A 91 7.08 -21.03 -2.59
CA ASP A 91 5.67 -21.06 -2.17
C ASP A 91 5.40 -20.12 -0.99
N ILE A 92 6.31 -20.08 -0.01
CA ILE A 92 6.21 -19.15 1.12
C ILE A 92 6.33 -17.69 0.64
N THR A 93 7.31 -17.39 -0.22
CA THR A 93 7.53 -16.01 -0.68
C THR A 93 6.39 -15.50 -1.54
N THR A 94 5.89 -16.30 -2.48
CA THR A 94 4.72 -15.94 -3.30
C THR A 94 3.45 -15.78 -2.46
N GLY A 95 3.24 -16.64 -1.46
CA GLY A 95 2.14 -16.52 -0.49
C GLY A 95 2.21 -15.24 0.33
N VAL A 96 3.41 -14.86 0.82
CA VAL A 96 3.64 -13.60 1.53
C VAL A 96 3.36 -12.40 0.64
N VAL A 97 3.83 -12.40 -0.61
CA VAL A 97 3.59 -11.33 -1.58
C VAL A 97 2.09 -11.16 -1.85
N LEU A 98 1.36 -12.26 -2.07
CA LEU A 98 -0.08 -12.25 -2.27
C LEU A 98 -0.83 -11.72 -1.02
N GLY A 99 -0.45 -12.21 0.17
CA GLY A 99 -1.03 -11.81 1.44
C GLY A 99 -0.83 -10.33 1.74
N LEU A 100 0.39 -9.82 1.56
CA LEU A 100 0.69 -8.40 1.75
C LEU A 100 0.00 -7.53 0.70
N SER A 101 -0.05 -7.95 -0.56
CA SER A 101 -0.73 -7.21 -1.63
C SER A 101 -2.24 -7.08 -1.36
N SER A 102 -2.89 -8.18 -0.96
CA SER A 102 -4.32 -8.19 -0.62
C SER A 102 -4.62 -7.39 0.65
N LEU A 103 -3.82 -7.51 1.70
CA LEU A 103 -3.96 -6.71 2.92
C LEU A 103 -3.80 -5.21 2.64
N THR A 104 -2.84 -4.85 1.78
CA THR A 104 -2.62 -3.46 1.37
C THR A 104 -3.84 -2.91 0.64
N LEU A 105 -4.41 -3.66 -0.31
CA LEU A 105 -5.63 -3.27 -1.01
C LEU A 105 -6.83 -3.12 -0.07
N LEU A 106 -6.99 -4.05 0.87
CA LEU A 106 -8.03 -4.01 1.88
C LEU A 106 -7.92 -2.75 2.74
N LEU A 107 -6.72 -2.41 3.21
CA LEU A 107 -6.49 -1.22 4.03
C LEU A 107 -6.70 0.08 3.24
N ILE A 108 -6.27 0.13 1.98
CA ILE A 108 -6.52 1.28 1.11
C ILE A 108 -8.04 1.45 0.89
N SER A 109 -8.77 0.35 0.66
CA SER A 109 -10.23 0.40 0.49
C SER A 109 -10.95 0.83 1.77
N LEU A 110 -10.56 0.31 2.93
CA LEU A 110 -11.08 0.72 4.24
C LEU A 110 -10.75 2.19 4.52
N GLY A 111 -9.55 2.66 4.18
CA GLY A 111 -9.17 4.06 4.27
C GLY A 111 -10.06 4.96 3.40
N ALA A 112 -10.35 4.54 2.17
CA ALA A 112 -11.22 5.28 1.26
C ALA A 112 -12.68 5.31 1.74
N ILE A 113 -13.20 4.20 2.26
CA ILE A 113 -14.56 4.11 2.80
C ILE A 113 -14.67 4.94 4.08
N SER A 114 -13.79 4.71 5.07
CA SER A 114 -13.79 5.45 6.34
C SER A 114 -13.62 6.95 6.14
N SER A 115 -12.78 7.39 5.20
CA SER A 115 -12.63 8.82 4.88
C SER A 115 -13.91 9.45 4.34
N ARG A 116 -14.73 8.71 3.57
CA ARG A 116 -16.05 9.18 3.11
C ARG A 116 -17.08 9.24 4.23
N TRP A 117 -16.98 8.34 5.21
CA TRP A 117 -17.92 8.24 6.33
C TRP A 117 -17.59 9.25 7.43
N CYS A 118 -16.31 9.58 7.62
CA CYS A 118 -15.82 10.58 8.56
C CYS A 118 -15.72 12.00 7.95
N ARG A 119 -16.57 12.31 6.97
CA ARG A 119 -16.60 13.63 6.31
C ARG A 119 -17.06 14.76 7.24
N SER A 120 -17.76 14.41 8.32
CA SER A 120 -18.06 15.35 9.40
C SER A 120 -16.83 15.52 10.28
N PRO A 121 -16.33 16.75 10.50
CA PRO A 121 -15.30 16.96 11.51
C PRO A 121 -15.82 16.42 12.86
N PRO A 122 -14.95 15.83 13.71
CA PRO A 122 -15.36 15.56 15.07
C PRO A 122 -15.90 16.87 15.66
N PRO A 123 -17.02 16.85 16.42
CA PRO A 123 -17.58 18.05 17.01
C PRO A 123 -16.45 18.78 17.74
N ASP A 124 -16.16 19.99 17.27
CA ASP A 124 -15.03 20.78 17.73
C ASP A 124 -15.28 21.07 19.21
N ASN A 125 -14.57 20.38 20.10
CA ASN A 125 -14.66 20.59 21.55
C ASN A 125 -13.98 21.90 21.99
N ARG A 126 -13.89 22.87 21.08
CA ARG A 126 -13.56 24.25 21.42
C ARG A 126 -14.80 24.82 22.09
N VAL A 127 -14.84 24.65 23.41
CA VAL A 127 -15.65 25.46 24.30
C VAL A 127 -15.36 26.91 23.91
N ASP A 128 -16.33 27.58 23.29
CA ASP A 128 -16.31 29.03 23.14
C ASP A 128 -16.22 29.60 24.55
N TYR A 129 -15.03 30.06 24.94
CA TYR A 129 -14.87 30.90 26.11
C TYR A 129 -15.55 32.24 25.76
N VAL A 130 -16.85 32.33 26.05
CA VAL A 130 -17.58 33.60 25.99
C VAL A 130 -16.99 34.48 27.08
N HIS A 131 -16.30 35.55 26.68
CA HIS A 131 -15.93 36.67 27.54
C HIS A 131 -17.11 37.64 27.67
#